data_AF-A0A7C4KGY8-F1
#
_entry.id   AF-A0A7C4KGY8-F1
#
_cell.length_a   1.000
_cell.length_b   1.000
_cell.length_c   1.000
_cell.angle_alpha   90.00
_cell.angle_beta   90.00
_cell.angle_gamma   90.00
#
_symmetry.space_group_name_H-M   'P 1'
#
loop_
_entity.id
_entity.type
_entity.pdbx_description
1 polymer ?
#
loop_
_entity_poly.entity_id
_entity_poly.type
_entity_poly.pdbx_seq_one_letter_code
_entity_poly.pdbx_strand_id
1 'polypeptide(L)'
;MAADEYHRPTKVAVIGAGNVGATFAYTLLQSGLASEIVLIDANHARAEGEAMDLNHAAPLARPARVWAGDYPDITGAAVTVVTAGSAQRPGETRLDLTARNVEIFKSIIPRVAEHNPKGIILIATNPVDILSYAAWKLSGLPKERVFGSGTVLDTARFRYLLSQYFKVDPRSVHAYIIGEHGDSEVPVWSLANIAGMRLPVYCAQNDMGCAGEDLEDIFR
;
A
#
# COMPACT_ATOMS: atom_id res chain seq x y z
N MET A 1 -16.36 33.79 11.49
CA MET A 1 -16.03 32.46 10.93
C MET A 1 -15.07 32.68 9.78
N ALA A 2 -13.82 32.24 9.92
CA ALA A 2 -12.80 32.42 8.89
C ALA A 2 -13.09 31.50 7.71
N ALA A 3 -12.83 31.96 6.49
CA ALA A 3 -13.14 31.32 5.21
C ALA A 3 -12.34 30.02 4.90
N ASP A 4 -11.79 29.36 5.92
CA ASP A 4 -10.86 28.22 5.79
C ASP A 4 -11.55 26.85 6.02
N GLU A 5 -12.88 26.85 6.11
CA GLU A 5 -13.71 25.67 6.42
C GLU A 5 -14.47 25.10 5.20
N TYR A 6 -14.11 25.54 3.99
CA TYR A 6 -14.59 24.93 2.75
C TYR A 6 -13.63 23.81 2.31
N HIS A 7 -14.21 22.62 2.07
CA HIS A 7 -13.59 21.38 1.60
C HIS A 7 -12.27 21.57 0.85
N ARG A 8 -11.14 21.36 1.55
CA ARG A 8 -9.83 21.31 0.87
C ARG A 8 -9.83 20.06 -0.02
N PRO A 9 -9.50 20.18 -1.32
CA PRO A 9 -9.40 19.02 -2.20
C PRO A 9 -8.42 18.02 -1.61
N THR A 10 -8.82 16.75 -1.52
CA THR A 10 -7.95 15.68 -1.00
C THR A 10 -6.82 15.45 -1.99
N LYS A 11 -5.62 15.91 -1.62
CA LYS A 11 -4.40 15.71 -2.39
C LYS A 11 -3.65 14.46 -1.92
N VAL A 12 -3.22 13.64 -2.86
CA VAL A 12 -2.31 12.50 -2.62
C VAL A 12 -1.09 12.65 -3.51
N ALA A 13 0.10 12.51 -2.92
CA ALA A 13 1.35 12.47 -3.68
C ALA A 13 1.85 11.02 -3.77
N VAL A 14 2.33 10.61 -4.95
CA VAL A 14 2.90 9.29 -5.20
C VAL A 14 4.35 9.46 -5.65
N ILE A 15 5.29 8.95 -4.86
CA ILE A 15 6.72 8.99 -5.17
C ILE A 15 7.14 7.63 -5.70
N GLY A 16 7.42 7.57 -7.00
CA GLY A 16 7.74 6.38 -7.78
C GLY A 16 6.62 6.01 -8.75
N ALA A 17 6.75 6.42 -10.00
CA ALA A 17 5.81 6.17 -11.09
C ALA A 17 6.09 4.85 -11.84
N GLY A 18 6.69 3.85 -11.18
CA GLY A 18 6.76 2.48 -11.71
C GLY A 18 5.42 1.76 -11.61
N ASN A 19 5.35 0.49 -12.02
CA ASN A 19 4.10 -0.29 -12.09
C ASN A 19 3.22 -0.20 -10.83
N VAL A 20 3.81 -0.27 -9.63
CA VAL A 20 3.06 -0.17 -8.36
C VAL A 20 2.46 1.22 -8.18
N GLY A 21 3.24 2.28 -8.39
CA GLY A 21 2.76 3.66 -8.23
C GLY A 21 1.76 4.07 -9.30
N ALA A 22 1.98 3.67 -10.55
CA ALA A 22 1.02 3.89 -11.64
C ALA A 22 -0.32 3.18 -11.38
N THR A 23 -0.28 1.91 -10.96
CA THR A 23 -1.50 1.14 -10.61
C THR A 23 -2.21 1.74 -9.40
N PHE A 24 -1.46 2.20 -8.39
CA PHE A 24 -2.01 2.89 -7.23
C PHE A 24 -2.71 4.20 -7.66
N ALA A 25 -2.05 5.02 -8.47
CA ALA A 25 -2.60 6.29 -8.95
C ALA A 25 -3.86 6.08 -9.82
N TYR A 26 -3.85 5.07 -10.69
CA TYR A 26 -5.02 4.67 -11.47
C TYR A 26 -6.20 4.24 -10.57
N THR A 27 -5.94 3.37 -9.59
CA THR A 27 -6.98 2.90 -8.67
C THR A 27 -7.51 4.05 -7.81
N LEU A 28 -6.64 4.96 -7.39
CA LEU A 28 -7.01 6.15 -6.64
C LEU A 28 -7.92 7.08 -7.47
N LEU A 29 -7.59 7.31 -8.74
CA LEU A 29 -8.42 8.07 -9.68
C LEU A 29 -9.81 7.44 -9.83
N GLN A 30 -9.89 6.12 -10.02
CA GLN A 30 -11.15 5.39 -10.17
C GLN A 30 -12.01 5.42 -8.90
N SER A 31 -11.39 5.37 -7.72
CA SER A 31 -12.10 5.47 -6.44
C SER A 31 -12.73 6.85 -6.19
N GLY A 32 -12.15 7.90 -6.79
CA GLY A 32 -12.43 9.32 -6.53
C GLY A 32 -12.29 9.73 -5.06
N LEU A 33 -11.39 9.08 -4.32
CA LEU A 33 -10.99 9.50 -2.98
C LEU A 33 -10.10 10.75 -3.00
N ALA A 34 -9.39 10.98 -4.11
CA ALA A 34 -8.51 12.14 -4.29
C ALA A 34 -9.03 13.05 -5.40
N SER A 35 -8.95 14.36 -5.16
CA SER A 35 -9.22 15.39 -6.15
C SER A 35 -7.93 15.90 -6.81
N GLU A 36 -6.78 15.65 -6.18
CA GLU A 36 -5.47 16.00 -6.70
C GLU A 36 -4.50 14.81 -6.52
N ILE A 37 -3.82 14.43 -7.60
CA ILE A 37 -2.82 13.35 -7.60
C ILE A 37 -1.52 13.90 -8.21
N VAL A 38 -0.45 13.87 -7.42
CA VAL A 38 0.90 14.27 -7.88
C VAL A 38 1.74 13.03 -8.08
N LEU A 39 2.31 12.87 -9.27
CA LEU A 39 3.31 11.83 -9.55
C LEU A 39 4.71 12.44 -9.51
N ILE A 40 5.60 11.87 -8.71
CA ILE A 40 6.99 12.29 -8.58
C ILE A 40 7.86 11.08 -8.85
N ASP A 41 8.80 11.17 -9.80
CA ASP A 41 9.75 10.10 -10.09
C ASP A 41 11.12 10.69 -10.42
N ALA A 42 12.19 9.94 -10.14
CA ALA A 42 13.54 10.34 -10.54
C ALA A 42 13.68 10.44 -12.06
N ASN A 43 12.90 9.64 -12.81
CA ASN A 43 12.68 9.81 -14.23
C ASN A 43 11.41 10.66 -14.45
N HIS A 44 11.60 11.98 -14.57
CA HIS A 44 10.48 12.92 -14.76
C HIS A 44 9.63 12.59 -16.00
N ALA A 45 10.26 12.16 -17.10
CA ALA A 45 9.54 11.79 -18.33
C ALA A 45 8.60 10.58 -18.10
N ARG A 46 8.95 9.67 -17.19
CA ARG A 46 8.05 8.59 -16.78
C ARG A 46 6.85 9.13 -16.02
N ALA A 47 7.06 10.01 -15.03
CA ALA A 47 5.96 10.61 -14.29
C ALA A 47 5.02 11.42 -15.21
N GLU A 48 5.57 12.14 -16.19
CA GLU A 48 4.80 12.84 -17.23
C GLU A 48 3.97 11.87 -18.08
N GLY A 49 4.58 10.78 -18.55
CA GLY A 49 3.91 9.74 -19.32
C GLY A 49 2.70 9.16 -18.57
N GLU A 50 2.91 8.72 -17.33
CA GLU A 50 1.84 8.17 -16.49
C GLU A 50 0.76 9.21 -16.18
N ALA A 51 1.15 10.47 -15.93
CA ALA A 51 0.17 11.54 -15.70
C ALA A 51 -0.67 11.83 -16.95
N MET A 52 -0.08 11.80 -18.15
CA MET A 52 -0.83 11.95 -19.41
C MET A 52 -1.83 10.81 -19.60
N ASP A 53 -1.41 9.56 -19.38
CA ASP A 53 -2.28 8.40 -19.53
C ASP A 53 -3.45 8.43 -18.54
N LEU A 54 -3.21 8.80 -17.28
CA LEU A 54 -4.26 8.97 -16.28
C LEU A 54 -5.23 10.11 -16.63
N ASN A 55 -4.73 11.23 -17.16
CA ASN A 55 -5.58 12.33 -17.63
C ASN A 55 -6.44 11.92 -18.84
N HIS A 56 -5.94 11.07 -19.74
CA HIS A 56 -6.73 10.52 -20.84
C HIS A 56 -7.85 9.58 -20.35
N ALA A 57 -7.67 8.96 -19.18
CA ALA A 57 -8.72 8.19 -18.51
C ALA A 57 -9.71 9.04 -17.72
N ALA A 58 -9.42 10.34 -17.49
CA ALA A 58 -10.24 11.22 -16.64
C ALA A 58 -11.72 11.34 -17.07
N PRO A 59 -12.08 11.37 -18.37
CA PRO A 59 -13.50 11.39 -18.79
C PRO A 59 -14.31 10.16 -18.36
N LEU A 60 -13.63 9.07 -18.00
CA LEU A 60 -14.23 7.81 -17.56
C LEU A 60 -14.23 7.67 -16.03
N ALA A 61 -13.61 8.61 -15.31
CA ALA A 61 -13.41 8.56 -13.87
C ALA A 61 -14.06 9.77 -13.17
N ARG A 62 -13.94 9.81 -11.83
CA ARG A 62 -14.34 10.99 -11.06
C ARG A 62 -13.36 12.14 -11.32
N PRO A 63 -13.80 13.42 -11.31
CA PRO A 63 -12.91 14.55 -11.59
C PRO A 63 -11.75 14.61 -10.60
N ALA A 64 -10.52 14.51 -11.11
CA ALA A 64 -9.30 14.74 -10.35
C ALA A 64 -8.26 15.43 -11.25
N ARG A 65 -7.43 16.28 -10.65
CA ARG A 65 -6.28 16.89 -11.31
C ARG A 65 -5.07 15.97 -11.11
N VAL A 66 -4.50 15.46 -12.20
CA VAL A 66 -3.32 14.60 -12.17
C VAL A 66 -2.16 15.29 -12.90
N TRP A 67 -0.98 15.36 -12.29
CA TRP A 67 0.20 15.94 -12.93
C TRP A 67 1.50 15.29 -12.43
N ALA A 68 2.54 15.40 -13.26
CA ALA A 68 3.91 15.17 -12.84
C ALA A 68 4.44 16.41 -12.13
N GLY A 69 4.95 16.25 -10.91
CA GLY A 69 5.43 17.36 -10.08
C GLY A 69 6.75 17.05 -9.39
N ASP A 70 7.13 17.90 -8.43
CA ASP A 70 8.32 17.76 -7.61
C ASP A 70 7.97 17.89 -6.11
N TYR A 71 8.95 17.75 -5.21
CA TYR A 71 8.72 17.77 -3.76
C TYR A 71 7.89 18.95 -3.23
N PRO A 72 8.00 20.19 -3.75
CA PRO A 72 7.13 21.30 -3.35
C PRO A 72 5.64 21.04 -3.56
N ASP A 73 5.26 20.26 -4.58
CA ASP A 73 3.87 19.94 -4.89
C ASP A 73 3.20 19.04 -3.82
N ILE A 74 4.01 18.38 -2.97
CA ILE A 74 3.55 17.55 -1.85
C ILE A 74 2.87 18.40 -0.76
N THR A 75 3.13 19.70 -0.72
CA THR A 75 2.58 20.61 0.29
C THR A 75 1.05 20.46 0.38
N GLY A 76 0.58 20.15 1.60
CA GLY A 76 -0.85 19.97 1.88
C GLY A 76 -1.43 18.62 1.44
N ALA A 77 -0.63 17.66 0.95
CA ALA A 77 -1.10 16.31 0.69
C ALA A 77 -1.58 15.64 1.97
N ALA A 78 -2.73 14.96 1.91
CA ALA A 78 -3.23 14.15 3.02
C ALA A 78 -2.32 12.95 3.25
N VAL A 79 -1.90 12.29 2.16
CA VAL A 79 -1.01 11.13 2.17
C VAL A 79 0.05 11.28 1.09
N THR A 80 1.30 10.98 1.44
CA THR A 80 2.40 10.78 0.50
C THR A 80 2.74 9.30 0.47
N VAL A 81 2.48 8.65 -0.65
CA VAL A 81 2.72 7.23 -0.88
C VAL A 81 4.10 7.06 -1.52
N VAL A 82 4.94 6.23 -0.93
CA VAL A 82 6.29 5.95 -1.42
C VAL A 82 6.33 4.53 -1.96
N THR A 83 6.42 4.44 -3.28
CA THR A 83 6.59 3.22 -4.09
C THR A 83 7.95 3.17 -4.76
N ALA A 84 8.72 4.26 -4.68
CA ALA A 84 10.07 4.36 -5.21
C ALA A 84 11.01 3.42 -4.45
N GLY A 85 11.79 2.66 -5.23
CA GLY A 85 12.78 1.74 -4.73
C GLY A 85 13.39 0.95 -5.86
N SER A 86 14.39 0.14 -5.52
CA SER A 86 14.98 -0.83 -6.44
C SER A 86 14.39 -2.21 -6.19
N ALA A 87 14.16 -2.96 -7.27
CA ALA A 87 13.85 -4.38 -7.20
C ALA A 87 15.10 -5.20 -6.87
N GLN A 88 14.90 -6.38 -6.28
CA GLN A 88 15.99 -7.33 -6.04
C GLN A 88 16.61 -7.78 -7.36
N ARG A 89 17.94 -7.77 -7.43
CA ARG A 89 18.67 -8.28 -8.60
C ARG A 89 18.94 -9.78 -8.45
N PRO A 90 19.06 -10.54 -9.56
CA PRO A 90 19.47 -11.94 -9.48
C PRO A 90 20.79 -12.10 -8.71
N GLY A 91 20.80 -12.95 -7.68
CA GLY A 91 21.96 -13.20 -6.82
C GLY A 91 22.19 -12.18 -5.69
N GLU A 92 21.36 -11.14 -5.59
CA GLU A 92 21.44 -10.15 -4.51
C GLU A 92 20.83 -10.66 -3.20
N THR A 93 21.47 -10.39 -2.06
CA THR A 93 20.91 -10.79 -0.76
C THR A 93 19.79 -9.83 -0.31
N ARG A 94 18.92 -10.29 0.60
CA ARG A 94 17.91 -9.41 1.22
C ARG A 94 18.53 -8.20 1.94
N LEU A 95 19.71 -8.40 2.56
CA LEU A 95 20.44 -7.34 3.24
C LEU A 95 20.94 -6.27 2.27
N ASP A 96 21.48 -6.67 1.12
CA ASP A 96 21.97 -5.73 0.10
C ASP A 96 20.82 -4.89 -0.49
N LEU A 97 19.69 -5.54 -0.79
CA LEU A 97 18.49 -4.87 -1.25
C LEU A 97 18.01 -3.83 -0.24
N THR A 98 17.96 -4.22 1.04
CA THR A 98 17.56 -3.35 2.15
C THR A 98 18.47 -2.14 2.24
N ALA A 99 19.79 -2.35 2.25
CA ALA A 99 20.77 -1.27 2.33
C ALA A 99 20.60 -0.27 1.17
N ARG A 100 20.44 -0.76 -0.07
CA ARG A 100 20.23 0.11 -1.23
C ARG A 100 18.94 0.92 -1.14
N ASN A 101 17.83 0.30 -0.73
CA ASN A 101 16.56 1.01 -0.61
C ASN A 101 16.57 2.01 0.56
N VAL A 102 17.31 1.74 1.64
CA VAL A 102 17.55 2.72 2.71
C VAL A 102 18.32 3.95 2.19
N GLU A 103 19.34 3.77 1.35
CA GLU A 103 20.06 4.91 0.73
C GLU A 103 19.14 5.74 -0.17
N ILE A 104 18.26 5.09 -0.94
CA ILE A 104 17.23 5.81 -1.72
C ILE A 104 16.32 6.61 -0.77
N PHE A 105 15.88 6.01 0.35
CA PHE A 105 15.01 6.66 1.32
C PHE A 105 15.67 7.86 2.01
N LYS A 106 16.99 7.83 2.27
CA LYS A 106 17.73 9.00 2.79
C LYS A 106 17.63 10.21 1.86
N SER A 107 17.51 9.98 0.55
CA SER A 107 17.31 11.06 -0.42
C SER A 107 15.85 11.52 -0.54
N ILE A 108 14.87 10.68 -0.22
CA ILE A 108 13.44 10.96 -0.44
C ILE A 108 12.78 11.50 0.82
N ILE A 109 12.84 10.74 1.91
CA ILE A 109 11.99 10.93 3.08
C ILE A 109 12.21 12.29 3.79
N PRO A 110 13.45 12.80 3.97
CA PRO A 110 13.64 14.12 4.56
C PRO A 110 12.96 15.24 3.76
N ARG A 111 13.02 15.18 2.41
CA ARG A 111 12.36 16.15 1.53
C ARG A 111 10.83 16.06 1.63
N VAL A 112 10.27 14.86 1.77
CA VAL A 112 8.83 14.68 2.01
C VAL A 112 8.41 15.35 3.32
N ALA A 113 9.15 15.09 4.41
CA ALA A 113 8.85 15.66 5.71
C ALA A 113 9.04 17.18 5.76
N GLU A 114 10.04 17.71 5.05
CA GLU A 114 10.28 19.15 4.90
C GLU A 114 9.10 19.87 4.23
N HIS A 115 8.60 19.34 3.11
CA HIS A 115 7.53 19.97 2.34
C HIS A 115 6.12 19.69 2.90
N ASN A 116 5.95 18.61 3.68
CA ASN A 116 4.66 18.28 4.29
C ASN A 116 4.80 17.70 5.72
N PRO A 117 5.22 18.52 6.70
CA PRO A 117 5.51 18.06 8.06
C PRO A 117 4.26 17.61 8.86
N LYS A 118 3.07 17.87 8.33
CA LYS A 118 1.77 17.48 8.90
C LYS A 118 1.06 16.42 8.07
N GLY A 119 1.73 15.85 7.07
CA GLY A 119 1.19 14.77 6.23
C GLY A 119 1.24 13.41 6.92
N ILE A 120 0.72 12.41 6.20
CA ILE A 120 0.94 10.99 6.46
C ILE A 120 1.87 10.45 5.38
N ILE A 121 2.83 9.61 5.77
CA ILE A 121 3.68 8.85 4.85
C ILE A 121 3.19 7.40 4.83
N LEU A 122 2.91 6.87 3.64
CA LEU A 122 2.57 5.47 3.42
C LEU A 122 3.65 4.79 2.57
N ILE A 123 4.33 3.80 3.11
CA ILE A 123 5.38 3.06 2.43
C ILE A 123 4.81 1.79 1.82
N ALA A 124 5.06 1.59 0.53
CA ALA A 124 4.76 0.35 -0.20
C ALA A 124 6.02 -0.31 -0.79
N THR A 125 7.17 0.38 -0.72
CA THR A 125 8.46 -0.17 -1.16
C THR A 125 8.92 -1.30 -0.25
N ASN A 126 9.41 -2.39 -0.84
CA ASN A 126 9.96 -3.52 -0.10
C ASN A 126 11.45 -3.36 0.27
N PRO A 127 11.90 -3.91 1.42
CA PRO A 127 11.10 -4.58 2.45
C PRO A 127 10.31 -3.59 3.31
N VAL A 128 8.98 -3.67 3.28
CA VAL A 128 8.10 -2.58 3.73
C VAL A 128 8.20 -2.30 5.21
N ASP A 129 8.37 -3.31 6.07
CA ASP A 129 8.44 -3.11 7.52
C ASP A 129 9.71 -2.36 7.92
N ILE A 130 10.85 -2.77 7.36
CA ILE A 130 12.16 -2.13 7.60
C ILE A 130 12.17 -0.71 7.01
N LEU A 131 11.63 -0.53 5.80
CA LEU A 131 11.60 0.78 5.16
C LEU A 131 10.59 1.73 5.80
N SER A 132 9.52 1.22 6.41
CA SER A 132 8.61 2.02 7.24
C SER A 132 9.32 2.52 8.50
N TYR A 133 10.09 1.66 9.16
CA TYR A 133 10.93 2.06 10.28
C TYR A 133 11.99 3.09 9.86
N ALA A 134 12.68 2.87 8.73
CA ALA A 134 13.65 3.81 8.20
C ALA A 134 13.00 5.16 7.87
N ALA A 135 11.82 5.16 7.22
CA ALA A 135 11.08 6.37 6.93
C ALA A 135 10.67 7.12 8.21
N TRP A 136 10.25 6.40 9.26
CA TRP A 136 9.96 7.02 10.56
C TRP A 136 11.19 7.73 11.13
N LYS A 137 12.35 7.06 11.13
CA LYS A 137 13.60 7.66 11.63
C LYS A 137 14.09 8.83 10.79
N LEU A 138 14.01 8.73 9.47
CA LEU A 138 14.50 9.75 8.54
C LEU A 138 13.58 10.98 8.46
N SER A 139 12.27 10.79 8.62
CA SER A 139 11.30 11.90 8.55
C SER A 139 11.27 12.76 9.80
N GLY A 140 11.61 12.20 10.97
CA GLY A 140 11.44 12.85 12.26
C GLY A 140 9.96 13.04 12.66
N LEU A 141 9.01 12.47 11.91
CA LEU A 141 7.59 12.57 12.22
C LEU A 141 7.21 11.65 13.39
N PRO A 142 6.10 11.96 14.09
CA PRO A 142 5.48 11.02 15.01
C PRO A 142 5.17 9.67 14.33
N LYS A 143 5.33 8.56 15.06
CA LYS A 143 5.18 7.20 14.51
C LYS A 143 3.79 6.94 13.94
N GLU A 144 2.76 7.56 14.51
CA GLU A 144 1.37 7.49 14.07
C GLU A 144 1.10 8.17 12.71
N ARG A 145 2.12 8.79 12.09
CA ARG A 145 2.04 9.41 10.76
C ARG A 145 2.83 8.65 9.71
N VAL A 146 3.49 7.55 10.06
CA VAL A 146 4.30 6.76 9.14
C VAL A 146 3.80 5.32 9.15
N PHE A 147 3.21 4.90 8.04
CA PHE A 147 2.59 3.60 7.86
C PHE A 147 3.33 2.81 6.79
N GLY A 148 3.42 1.50 6.97
CA GLY A 148 3.71 0.57 5.89
C GLY A 148 2.43 -0.07 5.40
N SER A 149 2.39 -0.50 4.13
CA SER A 149 1.29 -1.34 3.64
C SER A 149 1.23 -2.68 4.38
N GLY A 150 2.38 -3.17 4.88
CA GLY A 150 2.49 -4.40 5.66
C GLY A 150 1.82 -5.58 4.98
N THR A 151 1.12 -6.40 5.77
CA THR A 151 0.47 -7.65 5.34
C THR A 151 -0.96 -7.47 4.80
N VAL A 152 -1.35 -6.25 4.38
CA VAL A 152 -2.71 -6.01 3.87
C VAL A 152 -3.01 -6.82 2.62
N LEU A 153 -2.02 -6.96 1.73
CA LEU A 153 -2.15 -7.73 0.50
C LEU A 153 -2.09 -9.24 0.77
N ASP A 154 -1.24 -9.68 1.70
CA ASP A 154 -1.16 -11.10 2.09
C ASP A 154 -2.46 -11.53 2.79
N THR A 155 -3.03 -10.65 3.61
CA THR A 155 -4.39 -10.83 4.17
C THR A 155 -5.45 -10.94 3.08
N ALA A 156 -5.41 -10.08 2.05
CA ALA A 156 -6.36 -10.15 0.94
C ALA A 156 -6.19 -11.46 0.14
N ARG A 157 -4.94 -11.88 -0.11
CA ARG A 157 -4.61 -13.16 -0.76
C ARG A 157 -5.12 -14.34 0.08
N PHE A 158 -4.87 -14.34 1.39
CA PHE A 158 -5.30 -15.39 2.28
C PHE A 158 -6.82 -15.54 2.31
N ARG A 159 -7.55 -14.42 2.38
CA ARG A 159 -9.02 -14.40 2.27
C ARG A 159 -9.49 -14.95 0.92
N TYR A 160 -8.81 -14.62 -0.17
CA TYR A 160 -9.11 -15.16 -1.48
C TYR A 160 -8.90 -16.68 -1.53
N LEU A 161 -7.78 -17.21 -1.05
CA LEU A 161 -7.48 -18.65 -1.05
C LEU A 161 -8.51 -19.45 -0.24
N LEU A 162 -8.83 -18.97 0.98
CA LEU A 162 -9.91 -19.55 1.78
C LEU A 162 -11.26 -19.49 1.06
N SER A 163 -11.57 -18.37 0.38
CA SER A 163 -12.82 -18.24 -0.37
C SER A 163 -12.95 -19.25 -1.50
N GLN A 164 -11.84 -19.59 -2.16
CA GLN A 164 -11.81 -20.62 -3.21
C GLN A 164 -12.06 -22.01 -2.62
N TYR A 165 -11.41 -22.32 -1.50
CA TYR A 165 -11.59 -23.60 -0.81
C TYR A 165 -13.04 -23.79 -0.33
N PHE A 166 -13.58 -22.78 0.37
CA PHE A 166 -14.93 -22.81 0.93
C PHE A 166 -16.04 -22.44 -0.07
N LYS A 167 -15.69 -22.04 -1.29
CA LYS A 167 -16.61 -21.64 -2.38
C LYS A 167 -17.57 -20.53 -1.96
N VAL A 168 -17.05 -19.53 -1.25
CA VAL A 168 -17.80 -18.34 -0.80
C VAL A 168 -17.21 -17.08 -1.40
N ASP A 169 -17.93 -15.96 -1.30
CA ASP A 169 -17.37 -14.65 -1.65
C ASP A 169 -16.25 -14.27 -0.67
N PRO A 170 -15.05 -13.83 -1.12
CA PRO A 170 -13.94 -13.46 -0.23
C PRO A 170 -14.26 -12.31 0.72
N ARG A 171 -15.29 -11.50 0.43
CA ARG A 171 -15.78 -10.47 1.35
C ARG A 171 -16.46 -11.05 2.59
N SER A 172 -16.96 -12.28 2.50
CA SER A 172 -17.56 -13.01 3.63
C SER A 172 -16.54 -13.78 4.47
N VAL A 173 -15.28 -13.85 4.00
CA VAL A 173 -14.16 -14.46 4.71
C VAL A 173 -13.44 -13.39 5.51
N HIS A 174 -13.33 -13.60 6.81
CA HIS A 174 -12.60 -12.74 7.73
C HIS A 174 -11.43 -13.53 8.33
N ALA A 175 -10.24 -13.32 7.76
CA ALA A 175 -8.99 -13.93 8.18
C ALA A 175 -7.87 -12.90 8.00
N TYR A 176 -6.77 -13.05 8.73
CA TYR A 176 -5.70 -12.05 8.83
C TYR A 176 -4.33 -12.71 8.79
N ILE A 177 -3.40 -12.09 8.06
CA ILE A 177 -1.97 -12.35 8.13
C ILE A 177 -1.34 -11.22 8.93
N ILE A 178 -0.46 -11.54 9.88
CA ILE A 178 0.29 -10.57 10.70
C ILE A 178 1.78 -10.88 10.65
N GLY A 179 2.63 -10.01 11.22
CA GLY A 179 4.08 -10.20 11.25
C GLY A 179 4.80 -9.41 10.16
N GLU A 180 5.97 -9.88 9.76
CA GLU A 180 6.72 -9.34 8.61
C GLU A 180 5.93 -9.58 7.32
N HIS A 181 5.90 -8.63 6.40
CA HIS A 181 5.51 -8.91 5.02
C HIS A 181 6.63 -9.69 4.31
N GLY A 182 6.46 -11.02 4.22
CA GLY A 182 7.44 -11.92 3.63
C GLY A 182 7.40 -13.31 4.26
N ASP A 183 8.52 -14.03 4.20
CA ASP A 183 8.56 -15.46 4.55
C ASP A 183 8.25 -15.76 6.03
N SER A 184 8.31 -14.77 6.93
CA SER A 184 8.02 -14.96 8.36
C SER A 184 6.63 -14.46 8.79
N GLU A 185 5.76 -14.19 7.82
CA GLU A 185 4.37 -13.82 8.07
C GLU A 185 3.58 -14.95 8.76
N VAL A 186 2.53 -14.59 9.50
CA VAL A 186 1.80 -15.51 10.38
C VAL A 186 0.30 -15.47 10.10
N PRO A 187 -0.29 -16.58 9.62
CA PRO A 187 -1.74 -16.69 9.51
C PRO A 187 -2.40 -16.86 10.87
N VAL A 188 -3.34 -15.97 11.21
CA VAL A 188 -4.04 -16.00 12.50
C VAL A 188 -5.29 -16.90 12.42
N TRP A 189 -5.06 -18.20 12.29
CA TRP A 189 -6.11 -19.22 12.14
C TRP A 189 -7.18 -19.18 13.23
N SER A 190 -6.78 -18.89 14.47
CA SER A 190 -7.69 -18.80 15.62
C SER A 190 -8.76 -17.71 15.46
N LEU A 191 -8.51 -16.70 14.61
CA LEU A 191 -9.46 -15.63 14.31
C LEU A 191 -10.20 -15.80 12.98
N ALA A 192 -9.80 -16.78 12.15
CA ALA A 192 -10.43 -17.01 10.86
C ALA A 192 -11.91 -17.43 11.03
N ASN A 193 -12.79 -16.77 10.28
CA ASN A 193 -14.23 -17.05 10.29
C ASN A 193 -14.88 -16.71 8.95
N ILE A 194 -16.02 -17.36 8.68
CA ILE A 194 -16.88 -17.10 7.52
C ILE A 194 -18.25 -16.68 8.05
N ALA A 195 -18.71 -15.48 7.68
CA ALA A 195 -19.96 -14.90 8.15
C ALA A 195 -20.14 -14.94 9.70
N GLY A 196 -19.05 -14.78 10.45
CA GLY A 196 -19.03 -14.83 11.92
C GLY A 196 -18.87 -16.23 12.53
N MET A 197 -18.94 -17.30 11.74
CA MET A 197 -18.69 -18.67 12.21
C MET A 197 -17.21 -19.00 12.13
N ARG A 198 -16.59 -19.34 13.29
CA ARG A 198 -15.20 -19.83 13.33
C ARG A 198 -15.04 -21.03 12.40
N LEU A 199 -13.89 -21.13 11.72
CA LEU A 199 -13.66 -22.17 10.72
C LEU A 199 -14.04 -23.58 11.22
N PRO A 200 -13.60 -24.08 12.40
CA PRO A 200 -13.98 -25.42 12.84
C PRO A 200 -15.50 -25.64 12.93
N VAL A 201 -16.25 -24.61 13.34
CA VAL A 201 -17.73 -24.67 13.42
C VAL A 201 -18.33 -24.63 12.01
N TYR A 202 -17.84 -23.73 11.16
CA TYR A 202 -18.29 -23.63 9.77
C TYR A 202 -18.11 -24.96 9.03
N CYS A 203 -16.94 -25.58 9.16
CA CYS A 203 -16.62 -26.83 8.45
C CYS A 203 -17.47 -27.99 8.99
N ALA A 204 -17.66 -28.09 10.31
CA ALA A 204 -18.52 -29.10 10.90
C ALA A 204 -20.00 -28.97 10.49
N GLN A 205 -20.50 -27.75 10.26
CA GLN A 205 -21.88 -27.50 9.83
C GLN A 205 -22.12 -27.71 8.33
N ASN A 206 -21.05 -27.73 7.53
CA ASN A 206 -21.11 -27.86 6.08
C ASN A 206 -20.47 -29.17 5.57
N ASP A 207 -20.20 -30.12 6.48
CA ASP A 207 -19.53 -31.39 6.18
C ASP A 207 -18.20 -31.21 5.40
N MET A 208 -17.40 -30.22 5.79
CA MET A 208 -16.10 -29.89 5.18
C MET A 208 -14.92 -30.27 6.08
N GLY A 209 -13.78 -30.61 5.46
CA GLY A 209 -12.51 -30.81 6.15
C GLY A 209 -11.86 -29.48 6.54
N CYS A 210 -11.40 -29.39 7.78
CA CYS A 210 -10.62 -28.25 8.31
C CYS A 210 -9.54 -28.75 9.28
N ALA A 211 -8.86 -29.84 8.91
CA ALA A 211 -7.73 -30.35 9.66
C ALA A 211 -6.46 -29.55 9.32
N GLY A 212 -5.43 -29.65 10.18
CA GLY A 212 -4.20 -28.85 10.05
C GLY A 212 -3.52 -28.95 8.67
N GLU A 213 -3.48 -30.15 8.07
CA GLU A 213 -2.90 -30.37 6.75
C GLU A 213 -3.65 -29.61 5.63
N ASP A 214 -4.99 -29.60 5.66
CA ASP A 214 -5.80 -28.86 4.68
C ASP A 214 -5.55 -27.34 4.78
N LEU A 215 -5.36 -26.83 6.00
CA LEU A 215 -5.18 -25.39 6.24
C LEU A 215 -3.76 -24.92 5.89
N GLU A 216 -2.75 -25.74 6.15
CA GLU A 216 -1.36 -25.45 5.74
C GLU A 216 -1.21 -25.44 4.22
N ASP A 217 -1.89 -26.35 3.51
CA ASP A 217 -1.87 -26.39 2.05
C ASP A 217 -2.60 -25.20 1.41
N ILE A 218 -3.63 -24.64 2.06
CA ILE A 218 -4.30 -23.41 1.59
C ILE A 218 -3.38 -22.19 1.71
N PHE A 219 -2.47 -22.19 2.68
CA PHE A 219 -1.61 -21.05 2.97
C PHE A 219 -0.27 -21.06 2.21
N ARG A 220 0.18 -22.24 1.75
CA ARG A 220 1.37 -22.38 0.89
C ARG A 220 1.10 -21.95 -0.56
#